data_AF-A0AAV0EZD2-F1
#
_entry.id   AF-A0AAV0EZD2-F1
#
_cell.length_a   1.000
_cell.length_b   1.000
_cell.length_c   1.000
_cell.angle_alpha   90.00
_cell.angle_beta   90.00
_cell.angle_gamma   90.00
#
_symmetry.space_group_name_H-M   'P 1'
#
loop_
_entity.id
_entity.type
_entity.pdbx_description
1 polymer ?
#
loop_
_entity_poly.entity_id
_entity_poly.type
_entity_poly.pdbx_seq_one_letter_code
_entity_poly.pdbx_strand_id
1 'polypeptide(L)'
;MVGKRSALSLESFLQDHFLAGSPVVIRDCMDHWPAKGKWNDLNYLRSVAGYRTVPVEVGKNYLCSTWKQELITFSELLERIQNNGYTFSETTYLAQHQLFDQIQELKHDILVPDYCCAGGGEVRSLNAWFGPAGTVTPLHHDPHHNILAQVVGKKYVRLYSSRLSEELYPHTETMLCNSSQVDLDNIDESEFPKMIDLEFQDCILEEGEMLYIPPKWWHYVRSVTTSFSVSFWWSSTDDNNASDT
;
A
#
# COMPACT_ATOMS: atom_id res chain seq x y z
N MET A 1 -16.41 -4.77 -7.05
CA MET A 1 -15.54 -5.50 -6.10
C MET A 1 -14.39 -6.16 -6.83
N VAL A 2 -13.20 -6.15 -6.25
CA VAL A 2 -12.02 -6.86 -6.77
C VAL A 2 -12.23 -8.37 -6.62
N GLY A 3 -11.90 -9.14 -7.67
CA GLY A 3 -11.98 -10.60 -7.64
C GLY A 3 -10.95 -11.19 -6.67
N LYS A 4 -11.35 -12.19 -5.87
CA LYS A 4 -10.45 -12.97 -5.01
C LYS A 4 -10.13 -14.33 -5.66
N ARG A 5 -8.88 -14.78 -5.60
CA ARG A 5 -8.39 -16.06 -6.15
C ARG A 5 -7.48 -16.77 -5.16
N SER A 6 -7.76 -18.05 -4.91
CA SER A 6 -6.87 -18.98 -4.21
C SER A 6 -6.13 -19.84 -5.23
N ALA A 7 -4.93 -20.30 -4.89
CA ALA A 7 -4.10 -21.15 -5.77
C ALA A 7 -3.98 -20.59 -7.20
N LEU A 8 -3.85 -19.27 -7.34
CA LEU A 8 -3.69 -18.61 -8.63
C LEU A 8 -2.35 -19.04 -9.25
N SER A 9 -2.37 -19.73 -10.38
CA SER A 9 -1.12 -20.10 -11.05
C SER A 9 -0.40 -18.85 -11.58
N LEU A 10 0.92 -18.92 -11.72
CA LEU A 10 1.69 -17.83 -12.33
C LEU A 10 1.26 -17.56 -13.77
N GLU A 11 0.88 -18.61 -14.52
CA GLU A 11 0.37 -18.49 -15.89
C GLU A 11 -0.97 -17.74 -15.93
N SER A 12 -1.92 -18.11 -15.08
CA SER A 12 -3.22 -17.42 -14.97
C SER A 12 -3.04 -15.97 -14.50
N PHE A 13 -2.15 -15.74 -13.52
CA PHE A 13 -1.80 -14.38 -13.11
C PHE A 13 -1.24 -13.57 -14.28
N LEU A 14 -0.32 -14.14 -15.06
CA LEU A 14 0.29 -13.47 -16.20
C LEU A 14 -0.77 -13.10 -17.26
N GLN A 15 -1.63 -14.03 -17.65
CA GLN A 15 -2.62 -13.83 -18.72
C GLN A 15 -3.79 -12.95 -18.27
N ASP A 16 -4.43 -13.29 -17.15
CA ASP A 16 -5.73 -12.73 -16.77
C ASP A 16 -5.61 -11.41 -16.00
N HIS A 17 -4.43 -11.13 -15.44
CA HIS A 17 -4.23 -9.99 -14.53
C HIS A 17 -3.07 -9.11 -14.93
N PHE A 18 -1.88 -9.66 -15.11
CA PHE A 18 -0.69 -8.89 -15.45
C PHE A 18 -0.81 -8.25 -16.84
N LEU A 19 -1.01 -9.05 -17.90
CA LEU A 19 -1.16 -8.56 -19.27
C LEU A 19 -2.48 -7.82 -19.50
N ALA A 20 -3.55 -8.26 -18.83
CA ALA A 20 -4.84 -7.58 -18.91
C ALA A 20 -4.87 -6.24 -18.15
N GLY A 21 -3.88 -5.96 -17.29
CA GLY A 21 -3.84 -4.78 -16.45
C GLY A 21 -5.02 -4.72 -15.47
N SER A 22 -5.38 -5.86 -14.87
CA SER A 22 -6.55 -5.97 -13.97
C SER A 22 -6.14 -6.31 -12.53
N PRO A 23 -6.69 -5.61 -11.51
CA PRO A 23 -6.43 -5.93 -10.11
C PRO A 23 -6.97 -7.30 -9.70
N VAL A 24 -6.29 -7.95 -8.77
CA VAL A 24 -6.75 -9.22 -8.18
C VAL A 24 -6.27 -9.35 -6.74
N VAL A 25 -7.12 -9.90 -5.88
CA VAL A 25 -6.72 -10.35 -4.54
C VAL A 25 -6.30 -11.81 -4.64
N ILE A 26 -5.06 -12.09 -4.26
CA ILE A 26 -4.45 -13.41 -4.23
C ILE A 26 -4.43 -13.90 -2.78
N ARG A 27 -4.92 -15.13 -2.59
CA ARG A 27 -4.98 -15.80 -1.29
C ARG A 27 -3.93 -16.89 -1.17
N ASP A 28 -3.64 -17.27 0.07
CA ASP A 28 -2.83 -18.45 0.44
C ASP A 28 -1.32 -18.34 0.10
N CYS A 29 -0.89 -17.24 -0.52
CA CYS A 29 0.52 -17.02 -0.90
C CYS A 29 1.43 -16.59 0.26
N MET A 30 0.87 -16.18 1.40
CA MET A 30 1.64 -15.80 2.59
C MET A 30 1.69 -16.88 3.67
N ASP A 31 1.05 -18.04 3.48
CA ASP A 31 0.86 -19.02 4.56
C ASP A 31 2.16 -19.57 5.14
N HIS A 32 3.23 -19.54 4.35
CA HIS A 32 4.56 -20.00 4.73
C HIS A 32 5.47 -18.87 5.27
N TRP A 33 5.00 -17.61 5.31
CA TRP A 33 5.79 -16.48 5.82
C TRP A 33 5.87 -16.53 7.35
N PRO A 34 7.09 -16.50 7.94
CA PRO A 34 7.24 -16.33 9.39
C PRO A 34 6.53 -15.09 9.94
N ALA A 35 6.42 -14.03 9.14
CA ALA A 35 5.80 -12.76 9.54
C ALA A 35 4.36 -12.94 10.05
N LYS A 36 3.55 -13.84 9.47
CA LYS A 36 2.16 -14.10 9.92
C LYS A 36 2.09 -14.53 11.40
N GLY A 37 3.07 -15.30 11.86
CA GLY A 37 3.14 -15.76 13.25
C GLY A 37 3.84 -14.78 14.19
N LYS A 38 4.72 -13.92 13.67
CA LYS A 38 5.62 -13.08 14.48
C LYS A 38 5.19 -11.63 14.61
N TRP A 39 4.65 -11.01 13.56
CA TRP A 39 4.44 -9.55 13.53
C TRP A 39 3.23 -9.07 14.32
N ASN A 40 2.33 -9.98 14.69
CA ASN A 40 1.29 -9.72 15.68
C ASN A 40 1.85 -9.59 17.12
N ASP A 41 3.08 -10.06 17.38
CA ASP A 41 3.74 -9.90 18.68
C ASP A 41 4.55 -8.59 18.73
N LEU A 42 4.03 -7.60 19.45
CA LEU A 42 4.71 -6.32 19.63
C LEU A 42 6.04 -6.46 20.40
N ASN A 43 6.21 -7.49 21.24
CA ASN A 43 7.49 -7.72 21.91
C ASN A 43 8.55 -8.21 20.93
N TYR A 44 8.16 -9.09 20.00
CA TYR A 44 9.03 -9.48 18.90
C TYR A 44 9.47 -8.25 18.10
N LEU A 45 8.51 -7.44 17.61
CA LEU A 45 8.80 -6.22 16.85
C LEU A 45 9.72 -5.26 17.63
N ARG A 46 9.43 -5.03 18.91
CA ARG A 46 10.27 -4.19 19.78
C ARG A 46 11.68 -4.75 19.93
N SER A 47 11.83 -6.07 20.05
CA SER A 47 13.13 -6.73 20.22
C SER A 47 14.04 -6.60 19.00
N VAL A 48 13.48 -6.66 17.78
CA VAL A 48 14.27 -6.62 16.53
C VAL A 48 14.42 -5.22 15.94
N ALA A 49 13.44 -4.34 16.17
CA ALA A 49 13.38 -3.03 15.52
C ALA A 49 13.42 -1.85 16.50
N GLY A 50 13.21 -2.06 17.80
CA GLY A 50 12.87 -0.99 18.76
C GLY A 50 13.78 0.24 18.74
N TYR A 51 15.10 0.05 18.66
CA TYR A 51 16.10 1.13 18.66
C TYR A 51 16.35 1.77 17.28
N ARG A 52 15.74 1.25 16.21
CA ARG A 52 15.95 1.76 14.86
C ARG A 52 15.14 3.03 14.67
N THR A 53 15.77 4.09 14.16
CA THR A 53 15.08 5.31 13.76
C THR A 53 14.30 5.08 12.48
N VAL A 54 13.03 5.46 12.44
CA VAL A 54 12.16 5.34 11.28
C VAL A 54 11.47 6.68 10.97
N PRO A 55 11.25 7.00 9.69
CA PRO A 55 10.41 8.12 9.32
C PRO A 55 8.94 7.76 9.54
N VAL A 56 8.19 8.72 10.09
CA VAL A 56 6.74 8.62 10.26
C VAL A 56 6.06 9.87 9.76
N GLU A 57 4.90 9.68 9.16
CA GLU A 57 3.95 10.74 8.86
C GLU A 57 3.04 10.97 10.06
N VAL A 58 2.78 12.25 10.38
CA VAL A 58 1.87 12.64 11.46
C VAL A 58 0.80 13.57 10.91
N GLY A 59 -0.47 13.21 11.13
CA GLY A 59 -1.64 13.96 10.67
C GLY A 59 -2.60 13.07 9.86
N LYS A 60 -3.58 13.69 9.19
CA LYS A 60 -4.60 12.96 8.43
C LYS A 60 -4.02 12.23 7.21
N ASN A 61 -3.28 12.94 6.36
CA ASN A 61 -2.54 12.43 5.20
C ASN A 61 -1.64 13.52 4.60
N TYR A 62 -0.76 13.15 3.66
CA TYR A 62 0.23 14.03 3.04
C TYR A 62 -0.33 15.19 2.19
N LEU A 63 -1.63 15.21 1.88
CA LEU A 63 -2.29 16.32 1.18
C LEU A 63 -2.79 17.41 2.14
N CYS A 64 -2.77 17.16 3.46
CA CYS A 64 -3.25 18.10 4.45
C CYS A 64 -2.15 19.08 4.89
N SER A 65 -2.50 20.37 5.08
CA SER A 65 -1.54 21.40 5.50
C SER A 65 -0.95 21.21 6.91
N THR A 66 -1.62 20.41 7.76
CA THR A 66 -1.16 20.06 9.11
C THR A 66 -0.25 18.83 9.14
N TRP A 67 -0.05 18.18 7.99
CA TRP A 67 0.82 17.01 7.88
C TRP A 67 2.28 17.39 8.08
N LYS A 68 3.02 16.48 8.71
CA LYS A 68 4.47 16.61 8.89
C LYS A 68 5.13 15.23 8.91
N GLN A 69 6.43 15.23 8.69
CA GLN A 69 7.29 14.07 8.92
C GLN A 69 8.10 14.23 10.19
N GLU A 70 8.22 13.15 10.96
CA GLU A 70 9.06 13.05 12.14
C GLU A 70 10.01 11.84 11.99
N LEU A 71 11.18 11.93 12.63
CA LEU A 71 12.07 10.79 12.83
C LEU A 71 11.97 10.36 14.27
N ILE A 72 11.44 9.16 14.50
CA ILE A 72 11.25 8.59 15.84
C ILE A 72 11.87 7.20 15.93
N THR A 73 11.99 6.66 17.13
CA THR A 73 12.38 5.25 17.28
C THR A 73 11.22 4.34 16.93
N PHE A 74 11.50 3.12 16.47
CA PHE A 74 10.45 2.13 16.23
C PHE A 74 9.69 1.78 17.52
N SER A 75 10.36 1.77 18.68
CA SER A 75 9.67 1.61 19.98
C SER A 75 8.65 2.72 20.24
N GLU A 76 9.02 3.97 19.95
CA GLU A 76 8.09 5.10 20.09
C GLU A 76 6.91 4.99 19.10
N LEU A 77 7.15 4.54 17.86
CA LEU A 77 6.07 4.23 16.92
C LEU A 77 5.09 3.20 17.50
N LEU A 78 5.61 2.11 18.09
CA LEU A 78 4.78 1.09 18.74
C LEU A 78 3.95 1.67 19.88
N GLU A 79 4.55 2.51 20.72
CA GLU A 79 3.85 3.19 21.82
C GLU A 79 2.73 4.11 21.30
N ARG A 80 3.00 4.90 20.26
CA ARG A 80 1.99 5.77 19.61
C ARG A 80 0.84 4.95 19.00
N ILE A 81 1.13 3.82 18.36
CA ILE A 81 0.10 2.91 17.82
C ILE A 81 -0.77 2.33 18.94
N GLN A 82 -0.16 1.89 20.05
CA GLN A 82 -0.89 1.32 21.19
C GLN A 82 -1.75 2.35 21.92
N ASN A 83 -1.28 3.60 21.99
CA ASN A 83 -1.95 4.69 22.69
C ASN A 83 -2.88 5.52 21.80
N ASN A 84 -3.08 5.14 20.53
CA ASN A 84 -3.87 5.94 19.60
C ASN A 84 -5.33 6.07 20.08
N GLY A 85 -5.64 7.18 20.75
CA GLY A 85 -7.00 7.65 20.94
C GLY A 85 -7.58 8.07 19.61
N TYR A 86 -8.90 8.01 19.45
CA TYR A 86 -9.63 8.20 18.18
C TYR A 86 -9.47 9.58 17.47
N THR A 87 -8.47 10.39 17.81
CA THR A 87 -8.22 11.72 17.25
C THR A 87 -7.27 11.67 16.06
N PHE A 88 -7.80 11.96 14.86
CA PHE A 88 -7.07 11.95 13.59
C PHE A 88 -5.89 12.93 13.50
N SER A 89 -5.86 13.98 14.34
CA SER A 89 -4.80 15.02 14.31
C SER A 89 -3.43 14.52 14.74
N GLU A 90 -3.35 13.38 15.42
CA GLU A 90 -2.11 12.81 15.97
C GLU A 90 -1.82 11.40 15.41
N THR A 91 -2.57 10.97 14.39
CA THR A 91 -2.35 9.67 13.76
C THR A 91 -0.95 9.60 13.20
N THR A 92 -0.17 8.63 13.69
CA THR A 92 1.21 8.39 13.28
C THR A 92 1.27 7.17 12.37
N TYR A 93 1.88 7.32 11.19
CA TYR A 93 1.93 6.28 10.17
C TYR A 93 3.35 6.14 9.62
N LEU A 94 3.95 4.96 9.76
CA LEU A 94 5.14 4.61 8.99
C LEU A 94 4.65 4.22 7.58
N ALA A 95 4.80 5.14 6.65
CA ALA A 95 4.35 5.00 5.27
C ALA A 95 5.56 4.92 4.32
N GLN A 96 5.48 4.05 3.32
CA GLN A 96 6.43 3.96 2.21
C GLN A 96 7.92 3.96 2.61
N HIS A 97 8.28 3.21 3.66
CA HIS A 97 9.67 3.14 4.14
C HIS A 97 10.32 1.82 3.75
N GLN A 98 11.57 1.84 3.26
CA GLN A 98 12.39 0.66 2.94
C GLN A 98 12.92 -0.02 4.22
N LEU A 99 12.01 -0.36 5.12
CA LEU A 99 12.29 -0.90 6.46
C LEU A 99 13.11 -2.19 6.40
N PHE A 100 12.93 -3.00 5.36
CA PHE A 100 13.55 -4.32 5.24
C PHE A 100 15.03 -4.24 4.87
N ASP A 101 15.47 -3.17 4.21
CA ASP A 101 16.90 -2.94 3.98
C ASP A 101 17.58 -2.43 5.25
N GLN A 102 16.83 -1.70 6.08
CA GLN A 102 17.29 -1.28 7.39
C GLN A 102 17.33 -2.44 8.39
N ILE A 103 16.28 -3.27 8.47
CA ILE A 103 16.06 -4.27 9.54
C ILE A 103 16.00 -5.67 8.93
N GLN A 104 17.15 -6.34 8.90
CA GLN A 104 17.30 -7.63 8.23
C GLN A 104 16.47 -8.73 8.90
N GLU A 105 16.27 -8.70 10.21
CA GLU A 105 15.44 -9.66 10.95
C GLU A 105 14.00 -9.67 10.41
N LEU A 106 13.43 -8.51 10.11
CA LEU A 106 12.11 -8.40 9.49
C LEU A 106 12.13 -8.83 8.03
N LYS A 107 13.23 -8.56 7.30
CA LYS A 107 13.38 -9.03 5.90
C LYS A 107 13.37 -10.55 5.80
N HIS A 108 13.96 -11.25 6.76
CA HIS A 108 13.97 -12.72 6.79
C HIS A 108 12.60 -13.34 7.13
N ASP A 109 11.63 -12.54 7.57
CA ASP A 109 10.28 -13.03 7.88
C ASP A 109 9.32 -13.01 6.68
N ILE A 110 9.75 -12.44 5.55
CA ILE A 110 8.96 -12.30 4.33
C ILE A 110 9.70 -12.91 3.14
N LEU A 111 8.97 -13.21 2.06
CA LEU A 111 9.55 -13.61 0.78
C LEU A 111 9.02 -12.71 -0.33
N VAL A 112 9.79 -12.56 -1.41
CA VAL A 112 9.28 -11.91 -2.62
C VAL A 112 8.27 -12.88 -3.27
N PRO A 113 7.02 -12.46 -3.55
CA PRO A 113 6.07 -13.32 -4.24
C PRO A 113 6.54 -13.65 -5.66
N ASP A 114 6.40 -14.91 -6.09
CA ASP A 114 6.81 -15.36 -7.44
C ASP A 114 6.14 -14.56 -8.58
N TYR A 115 4.95 -14.00 -8.32
CA TYR A 115 4.25 -13.11 -9.26
C TYR A 115 5.06 -11.86 -9.63
N CYS A 116 5.98 -11.40 -8.77
CA CYS A 116 6.87 -10.28 -9.09
C CYS A 116 7.86 -10.60 -10.22
N CYS A 117 8.03 -11.88 -10.60
CA CYS A 117 8.81 -12.28 -11.75
C CYS A 117 8.03 -12.24 -13.07
N ALA A 118 6.71 -11.97 -13.04
CA ALA A 118 5.88 -11.86 -14.24
C ALA A 118 6.43 -10.77 -15.18
N GLY A 119 6.46 -11.06 -16.48
CA GLY A 119 7.01 -10.14 -17.50
C GLY A 119 8.52 -9.92 -17.39
N GLY A 120 9.28 -10.90 -16.87
CA GLY A 120 10.72 -10.75 -16.61
C GLY A 120 11.02 -9.76 -15.48
N GLY A 121 10.08 -9.65 -14.53
CA GLY A 121 10.04 -8.58 -13.55
C GLY A 121 11.27 -8.51 -12.64
N GLU A 122 11.75 -7.29 -12.42
CA GLU A 122 12.83 -6.99 -11.46
C GLU A 122 12.28 -6.15 -10.31
N VAL A 123 12.41 -6.66 -9.09
CA VAL A 123 11.95 -5.97 -7.88
C VAL A 123 12.76 -4.69 -7.68
N ARG A 124 12.07 -3.56 -7.61
CA ARG A 124 12.63 -2.22 -7.44
C ARG A 124 12.72 -1.81 -5.98
N SER A 125 11.66 -2.07 -5.20
CA SER A 125 11.65 -1.71 -3.78
C SER A 125 10.65 -2.55 -2.99
N LEU A 126 10.95 -2.75 -1.71
CA LEU A 126 10.05 -3.31 -0.71
C LEU A 126 9.78 -2.23 0.33
N ASN A 127 8.53 -1.82 0.47
CA ASN A 127 8.16 -0.76 1.41
C ASN A 127 7.23 -1.29 2.51
N ALA A 128 7.48 -0.87 3.73
CA ALA A 128 6.65 -1.13 4.89
C ALA A 128 5.59 -0.05 5.07
N TRP A 129 4.41 -0.50 5.51
CA TRP A 129 3.27 0.35 5.84
C TRP A 129 2.73 -0.08 7.19
N PHE A 130 3.01 0.69 8.25
CA PHE A 130 2.67 0.30 9.62
C PHE A 130 2.08 1.46 10.42
N GLY A 131 0.87 1.27 10.93
CA GLY A 131 0.18 2.28 11.70
C GLY A 131 -1.09 1.76 12.37
N PRO A 132 -1.75 2.62 13.15
CA PRO A 132 -2.99 2.27 13.83
C PRO A 132 -4.17 2.21 12.84
N ALA A 133 -5.35 1.84 13.36
CA ALA A 133 -6.59 2.00 12.61
C ALA A 133 -6.80 3.48 12.22
N GLY A 134 -7.37 3.71 11.05
CA GLY A 134 -7.70 5.04 10.55
C GLY A 134 -6.63 5.74 9.72
N THR A 135 -5.41 5.19 9.57
CA THR A 135 -4.42 5.75 8.65
C THR A 135 -4.94 5.73 7.21
N VAL A 136 -4.75 6.83 6.50
CA VAL A 136 -5.20 7.00 5.10
C VAL A 136 -4.01 7.28 4.20
N THR A 137 -3.94 6.55 3.09
CA THR A 137 -3.18 6.95 1.91
C THR A 137 -4.20 7.46 0.89
N PRO A 138 -4.20 8.78 0.57
CA PRO A 138 -5.09 9.40 -0.41
C PRO A 138 -5.11 8.71 -1.76
N LEU A 139 -6.12 9.02 -2.57
CA LEU A 139 -6.24 8.45 -3.91
C LEU A 139 -5.06 8.90 -4.77
N HIS A 140 -4.23 7.96 -5.20
CA HIS A 140 -3.05 8.22 -6.01
C HIS A 140 -2.74 7.03 -6.92
N HIS A 141 -1.78 7.16 -7.82
CA HIS A 141 -1.30 6.04 -8.63
C HIS A 141 0.23 5.96 -8.64
N ASP A 142 0.74 4.75 -8.81
CA ASP A 142 2.18 4.47 -8.94
C ASP A 142 2.53 4.10 -10.37
N PRO A 143 3.79 4.32 -10.83
CA PRO A 143 4.23 3.89 -12.14
C PRO A 143 4.59 2.41 -12.22
N HIS A 144 4.67 1.71 -11.08
CA HIS A 144 5.14 0.33 -10.99
C HIS A 144 4.01 -0.67 -10.86
N HIS A 145 4.29 -1.92 -11.21
CA HIS A 145 3.48 -3.03 -10.72
C HIS A 145 3.66 -3.14 -9.20
N ASN A 146 2.58 -3.40 -8.49
CA ASN A 146 2.60 -3.44 -7.03
C ASN A 146 1.83 -4.65 -6.50
N ILE A 147 2.45 -5.40 -5.59
CA ILE A 147 1.74 -6.34 -4.72
C ILE A 147 1.74 -5.74 -3.32
N LEU A 148 0.54 -5.41 -2.82
CA LEU A 148 0.33 -5.01 -1.43
C LEU A 148 -0.05 -6.26 -0.62
N ALA A 149 0.89 -6.77 0.16
CA ALA A 149 0.73 -7.92 1.04
C ALA A 149 0.27 -7.47 2.44
N GLN A 150 -0.88 -7.94 2.91
CA GLN A 150 -1.42 -7.61 4.22
C GLN A 150 -1.00 -8.64 5.28
N VAL A 151 -0.06 -8.27 6.14
CA VAL A 151 0.54 -9.20 7.11
C VAL A 151 -0.16 -9.16 8.46
N VAL A 152 -0.58 -7.98 8.91
CA VAL A 152 -1.31 -7.79 10.18
C VAL A 152 -2.53 -6.93 9.92
N GLY A 153 -3.70 -7.33 10.41
CA GLY A 153 -4.90 -6.49 10.38
C GLY A 153 -5.56 -6.38 9.01
N LYS A 154 -6.35 -5.31 8.80
CA LYS A 154 -7.21 -5.14 7.63
C LYS A 154 -7.11 -3.74 7.03
N LYS A 155 -7.18 -3.66 5.70
CA LYS A 155 -7.26 -2.41 4.94
C LYS A 155 -8.47 -2.41 4.01
N TYR A 156 -9.19 -1.29 3.94
CA TYR A 156 -10.10 -0.99 2.84
C TYR A 156 -9.28 -0.40 1.70
N VAL A 157 -9.46 -0.93 0.50
CA VAL A 157 -8.83 -0.41 -0.72
C VAL A 157 -9.91 -0.11 -1.75
N ARG A 158 -9.88 1.09 -2.31
CA ARG A 158 -10.68 1.48 -3.48
C ARG A 158 -9.76 1.73 -4.67
N LEU A 159 -10.15 1.24 -5.83
CA LEU A 159 -9.38 1.20 -7.07
C LEU A 159 -10.18 1.78 -8.23
N TYR A 160 -9.56 2.69 -8.97
CA TYR A 160 -10.09 3.20 -10.23
C TYR A 160 -9.12 2.86 -11.37
N SER A 161 -9.68 2.55 -12.53
CA SER A 161 -8.89 2.27 -13.73
C SER A 161 -8.05 3.48 -14.11
N SER A 162 -6.84 3.25 -14.62
CA SER A 162 -5.97 4.30 -15.16
C SER A 162 -6.64 5.12 -16.28
N ARG A 163 -7.66 4.56 -16.94
CA ARG A 163 -8.48 5.25 -17.96
C ARG A 163 -9.31 6.40 -17.42
N LEU A 164 -9.56 6.44 -16.11
CA LEU A 164 -10.36 7.47 -15.44
C LEU A 164 -9.51 8.63 -14.91
N SER A 165 -8.23 8.73 -15.32
CA SER A 165 -7.30 9.69 -14.72
C SER A 165 -7.75 11.14 -14.84
N GLU A 166 -8.43 11.53 -15.93
CA GLU A 166 -8.90 12.91 -16.11
C GLU A 166 -10.07 13.24 -15.17
N GLU A 167 -10.91 12.25 -14.86
CA GLU A 167 -12.07 12.37 -13.99
C GLU A 167 -11.72 12.28 -12.51
N LEU A 168 -10.50 11.87 -12.18
CA LEU A 168 -9.98 11.75 -10.81
C LEU A 168 -9.24 13.00 -10.33
N TYR A 169 -9.28 14.09 -11.10
CA TYR A 169 -8.77 15.42 -10.71
C TYR A 169 -7.35 15.38 -10.11
N PRO A 170 -6.33 14.91 -10.87
CA PRO A 170 -4.94 14.95 -10.42
C PRO A 170 -4.53 16.37 -10.04
N HIS A 171 -3.62 16.52 -9.09
CA HIS A 171 -3.00 17.83 -8.85
C HIS A 171 -2.22 18.28 -10.10
N THR A 172 -2.20 19.58 -10.36
CA THR A 172 -1.42 20.15 -11.47
C THR A 172 0.06 20.33 -11.13
N GLU A 173 0.42 20.30 -9.85
CA GLU A 173 1.79 20.43 -9.38
C GLU A 173 2.60 19.16 -9.69
N THR A 174 3.79 19.32 -10.27
CA THR A 174 4.62 18.20 -10.75
C THR A 174 4.89 17.12 -9.70
N MET A 175 5.05 17.52 -8.43
CA MET A 175 5.37 16.58 -7.34
C MET A 175 4.15 15.79 -6.82
N LEU A 176 2.93 16.25 -7.13
CA LEU A 176 1.67 15.66 -6.65
C LEU A 176 0.78 15.21 -7.81
N CYS A 177 1.25 15.26 -9.06
CA CYS A 177 0.45 14.99 -10.23
C CYS A 177 -0.09 13.56 -10.33
N ASN A 178 0.47 12.65 -9.54
CA ASN A 178 -0.03 11.29 -9.38
C ASN A 178 -1.03 11.11 -8.23
N SER A 179 -1.37 12.18 -7.51
CA SER A 179 -2.36 12.22 -6.43
C SER A 179 -3.60 13.00 -6.86
N SER A 180 -4.76 12.56 -6.40
CA SER A 180 -6.05 13.19 -6.65
C SER A 180 -6.28 14.32 -5.66
N GLN A 181 -6.89 15.40 -6.13
CA GLN A 181 -7.39 16.49 -5.27
C GLN A 181 -8.59 16.06 -4.43
N VAL A 182 -9.25 14.95 -4.78
CA VAL A 182 -10.50 14.50 -4.18
C VAL A 182 -10.24 13.78 -2.86
N ASP A 183 -10.78 14.33 -1.77
CA ASP A 183 -10.88 13.61 -0.50
C ASP A 183 -12.04 12.63 -0.53
N LEU A 184 -11.76 11.34 -0.76
CA LEU A 184 -12.79 10.30 -0.80
C LEU A 184 -13.54 10.11 0.52
N ASP A 185 -13.05 10.69 1.62
CA ASP A 185 -13.71 10.62 2.93
C ASP A 185 -14.80 11.68 3.08
N ASN A 186 -14.73 12.74 2.27
CA ASN A 186 -15.62 13.88 2.29
C ASN A 186 -15.59 14.59 0.92
N ILE A 187 -16.19 13.95 -0.09
CA ILE A 187 -16.21 14.46 -1.46
C ILE A 187 -17.05 15.74 -1.52
N ASP A 188 -16.45 16.83 -1.98
CA ASP A 188 -17.20 18.03 -2.37
C ASP A 188 -17.80 17.81 -3.76
N GLU A 189 -19.07 17.43 -3.83
CA GLU A 189 -19.75 17.13 -5.10
C GLU A 189 -19.89 18.36 -5.99
N SER A 190 -19.81 19.58 -5.43
CA SER A 190 -19.89 20.82 -6.20
C SER A 190 -18.58 21.12 -6.92
N GLU A 191 -17.45 20.74 -6.31
CA GLU A 191 -16.11 20.90 -6.88
C GLU A 191 -15.72 19.72 -7.78
N PHE A 192 -16.10 18.50 -7.41
CA PHE A 192 -15.72 17.26 -8.07
C PHE A 192 -16.91 16.45 -8.61
N PRO A 193 -17.80 17.04 -9.42
CA PRO A 193 -19.06 16.39 -9.83
C PRO A 193 -18.85 15.10 -10.63
N LYS A 194 -17.72 14.96 -11.34
CA LYS A 194 -17.44 13.74 -12.12
C LYS A 194 -17.24 12.51 -11.24
N MET A 195 -16.84 12.68 -9.97
CA MET A 195 -16.51 11.57 -9.07
C MET A 195 -17.69 10.69 -8.68
N ILE A 196 -18.91 11.23 -8.70
CA ILE A 196 -20.10 10.60 -8.13
C ILE A 196 -20.51 9.35 -8.90
N ASP A 197 -20.34 9.38 -10.23
CA ASP A 197 -20.78 8.31 -11.13
C ASP A 197 -19.63 7.41 -11.61
N LEU A 198 -18.41 7.60 -11.10
CA LEU A 198 -17.27 6.78 -11.52
C LEU A 198 -17.36 5.36 -10.98
N GLU A 199 -17.27 4.39 -11.89
CA GLU A 199 -17.12 2.99 -11.53
C GLU A 199 -15.77 2.75 -10.85
N PHE A 200 -15.82 2.09 -9.69
CA PHE A 200 -14.63 1.65 -8.96
C PHE A 200 -14.72 0.18 -8.60
N GLN A 201 -13.56 -0.41 -8.33
CA GLN A 201 -13.44 -1.69 -7.66
C GLN A 201 -12.98 -1.44 -6.23
N ASP A 202 -13.40 -2.28 -5.30
CA ASP A 202 -12.96 -2.22 -3.92
C ASP A 202 -12.83 -3.60 -3.28
N CYS A 203 -12.11 -3.64 -2.16
CA CYS A 203 -12.01 -4.80 -1.31
C CYS A 203 -11.63 -4.42 0.13
N ILE A 204 -12.02 -5.28 1.07
CA ILE A 204 -11.29 -5.41 2.34
C ILE A 204 -10.17 -6.42 2.09
N LEU A 205 -8.93 -5.94 2.17
CA LEU A 205 -7.72 -6.75 2.13
C LEU A 205 -7.45 -7.24 3.55
N GLU A 206 -7.54 -8.55 3.74
CA GLU A 206 -7.42 -9.20 5.05
C GLU A 206 -6.02 -9.77 5.28
N GLU A 207 -5.69 -10.02 6.54
CA GLU A 207 -4.46 -10.71 6.93
C GLU A 207 -4.29 -12.03 6.17
N GLY A 208 -3.13 -12.22 5.54
CA GLY A 208 -2.85 -13.39 4.70
C GLY A 208 -3.15 -13.18 3.21
N GLU A 209 -3.82 -12.08 2.83
CA GLU A 209 -4.14 -11.75 1.43
C GLU A 209 -3.13 -10.77 0.81
N MET A 210 -2.90 -10.90 -0.49
CA MET A 210 -2.12 -9.96 -1.31
C MET A 210 -3.03 -9.30 -2.34
N LEU A 211 -2.87 -8.00 -2.59
CA LEU A 211 -3.56 -7.28 -3.66
C LEU A 211 -2.56 -6.92 -4.75
N TYR A 212 -2.78 -7.41 -5.97
CA TYR A 212 -2.09 -6.90 -7.14
C TYR A 212 -2.75 -5.62 -7.64
N ILE A 213 -1.95 -4.55 -7.76
CA ILE A 213 -2.32 -3.25 -8.31
C ILE A 213 -1.48 -3.04 -9.57
N PRO A 214 -2.10 -3.00 -10.77
CA PRO A 214 -1.37 -2.76 -12.00
C PRO A 214 -0.83 -1.32 -12.06
N PRO A 215 0.20 -1.05 -12.88
CA PRO A 215 0.74 0.29 -13.08
C PRO A 215 -0.35 1.31 -13.41
N LYS A 216 -0.23 2.50 -12.84
CA LYS A 216 -1.13 3.65 -13.02
C LYS A 216 -2.57 3.44 -12.55
N TRP A 217 -2.90 2.30 -11.92
CA TRP A 217 -4.19 2.18 -11.26
C TRP A 217 -4.24 3.10 -10.04
N TRP A 218 -5.28 3.91 -10.02
CA TRP A 218 -5.55 4.81 -8.92
C TRP A 218 -6.06 4.01 -7.74
N HIS A 219 -5.46 4.19 -6.57
CA HIS A 219 -5.83 3.47 -5.38
C HIS A 219 -5.84 4.37 -4.14
N TYR A 220 -6.89 4.22 -3.36
CA TYR A 220 -7.06 4.81 -2.04
C TYR A 220 -7.03 3.68 -1.01
N VAL A 221 -6.34 3.91 0.11
CA VAL A 221 -6.15 2.89 1.14
C VAL A 221 -6.45 3.46 2.52
N ARG A 222 -7.30 2.78 3.29
CA ARG A 222 -7.58 3.08 4.69
C ARG A 222 -7.37 1.86 5.57
N SER A 223 -6.59 1.98 6.63
CA SER A 223 -6.46 0.94 7.65
C SER A 223 -7.75 0.83 8.47
N VAL A 224 -8.39 -0.34 8.45
CA VAL A 224 -9.62 -0.64 9.22
C VAL A 224 -9.28 -1.02 10.66
N THR A 225 -8.15 -1.69 10.85
CA THR A 225 -7.55 -2.00 12.16
C THR A 225 -6.13 -1.47 12.20
N THR A 226 -5.44 -1.58 13.35
CA THR A 226 -3.96 -1.53 13.33
C THR A 226 -3.47 -2.50 12.27
N SER A 227 -2.58 -2.03 11.40
CA SER A 227 -2.25 -2.68 10.15
C SER A 227 -0.76 -2.61 9.88
N PHE A 228 -0.18 -3.74 9.48
CA PHE A 228 1.17 -3.84 8.93
C PHE A 228 1.10 -4.53 7.57
N SER A 229 1.46 -3.81 6.51
CA SER A 229 1.52 -4.31 5.12
C SER A 229 2.93 -4.16 4.54
N VAL A 230 3.21 -4.96 3.51
CA VAL A 230 4.43 -4.87 2.69
C VAL A 230 4.02 -4.62 1.25
N SER A 231 4.55 -3.59 0.60
CA SER A 231 4.41 -3.44 -0.85
C SER A 231 5.66 -3.89 -1.57
N PHE A 232 5.48 -4.63 -2.67
CA PHE A 232 6.53 -5.08 -3.56
C PHE A 232 6.34 -4.36 -4.89
N TRP A 233 7.23 -3.41 -5.19
CA TRP A 233 7.22 -2.71 -6.47
C TRP A 233 8.20 -3.37 -7.42
N TRP A 234 7.76 -3.67 -8.64
CA TRP A 234 8.63 -4.19 -9.68
C TRP A 234 8.30 -3.55 -11.04
N SER A 235 9.27 -3.61 -11.94
CA SER A 235 9.13 -3.20 -13.34
C SER A 235 9.27 -4.42 -14.24
N SER A 236 8.50 -4.47 -15.33
CA SER A 236 8.71 -5.47 -16.37
C SER A 236 9.90 -5.11 -17.27
N THR A 237 10.37 -6.06 -18.07
CA THR A 237 11.42 -5.78 -19.07
C THR A 237 11.00 -4.74 -20.10
N ASP A 238 9.71 -4.68 -20.43
CA ASP A 238 9.17 -3.75 -21.43
C ASP A 238 9.09 -2.32 -20.86
N ASP A 239 8.78 -2.17 -19.58
CA ASP A 239 8.78 -0.86 -18.90
C ASP A 239 10.18 -0.24 -18.88
N ASN A 240 11.22 -1.06 -18.71
CA ASN A 240 12.62 -0.59 -18.66
C ASN A 240 13.11 -0.07 -20.02
N ASN A 241 12.59 -0.63 -21.12
CA ASN A 241 12.93 -0.18 -22.47
C ASN A 241 12.16 1.10 -22.86
N ALA A 242 10.98 1.33 -22.29
CA ALA A 242 10.19 2.53 -22.54
C ALA A 242 10.70 3.77 -21.79
N SER A 243 11.49 3.61 -20.72
CA SER A 243 12.14 4.70 -20.01
C SER A 243 13.44 5.21 -20.66
N ASP A 244 13.97 4.48 -21.64
CA ASP A 244 15.22 4.79 -22.36
C ASP A 244 15.00 5.44 -23.75
N THR A 245 13.75 5.79 -24.10
CA THR A 245 13.37 6.47 -25.35
C THR A 245 12.57 7.74 -25.08
#